data_AF-A0A4R6EK39-F1
#
_entry.id   AF-A0A4R6EK39-F1
#
_cell.length_a   1.000
_cell.length_b   1.000
_cell.length_c   1.000
_cell.angle_alpha   90.00
_cell.angle_beta   90.00
_cell.angle_gamma   90.00
#
_symmetry.space_group_name_H-M   'P 1'
#
loop_
_entity.id
_entity.type
_entity.pdbx_description
1 polymer ?
#
loop_
_entity_poly.entity_id
_entity_poly.type
_entity_poly.pdbx_seq_one_letter_code
_entity_poly.pdbx_strand_id
1 'polypeptide(L)'
;MEKTDARESYRSVERLYVPQWLTEQIQVTNFDLVDQMKWMLQQDGRFNEIFSVERKEIEHLKHNQGSLRNLLRTPFLMVAPTLQTVEDWRCFVDETPTTIAVDELRRKLPPLDALGLYSVEQHNRMFLDLVTSVIHMSVLCAPLLGITSELAQYLASVPAYKLRLALGKMRGLALFRWRFNSPTFWYEFTANALTDEMIAHQIMSTSPIKTGELSRNAGWGELRLPREKNELYASAMMAHGYRASSASTLFRLNQNAMRQRFFEIHGVSSPCGNVPTSLTWFVETPHNRLHATVYTWLYRSAIARGANGPEALIATNDIYGRLFGGKQHISADRGCNLTRYMAADTRLTIAPCRTCSTHYVVSNNDTKIEMHHSFACPACTQQLVQKKRASRNRVIHGDD
;
A
#
# COMPACT_ATOMS: atom_id res chain seq x y z
N MET A 1 -2.03 37.33 5.36
CA MET A 1 -2.95 36.19 5.22
C MET A 1 -2.78 35.70 3.79
N GLU A 2 -1.84 34.79 3.56
CA GLU A 2 -1.57 34.24 2.23
C GLU A 2 -2.84 33.58 1.71
N LYS A 3 -3.23 33.89 0.46
CA LYS A 3 -4.24 33.12 -0.26
C LYS A 3 -3.68 31.71 -0.44
N THR A 4 -3.98 30.80 0.48
CA THR A 4 -3.83 29.37 0.25
C THR A 4 -4.57 29.10 -1.06
N ASP A 5 -3.86 28.56 -2.06
CA ASP A 5 -4.40 28.32 -3.39
C ASP A 5 -5.72 27.54 -3.25
N ALA A 6 -6.86 28.20 -3.52
CA ALA A 6 -8.19 27.65 -3.25
C ALA A 6 -8.41 26.32 -4.00
N ARG A 7 -7.59 26.07 -5.01
CA ARG A 7 -7.53 24.84 -5.80
C ARG A 7 -7.08 23.62 -4.99
N GLU A 8 -6.31 23.79 -3.91
CA GLU A 8 -5.78 22.69 -3.09
C GLU A 8 -6.36 22.64 -1.67
N SER A 9 -7.39 23.43 -1.36
CA SER A 9 -8.01 23.43 -0.01
C SER A 9 -8.48 22.04 0.42
N TYR A 10 -8.79 21.16 -0.54
CA TYR A 10 -9.20 19.78 -0.28
C TYR A 10 -8.10 18.91 0.36
N ARG A 11 -6.82 19.30 0.26
CA ARG A 11 -5.69 18.59 0.87
C ARG A 11 -5.50 18.91 2.35
N SER A 12 -6.27 19.85 2.91
CA SER A 12 -6.19 20.20 4.33
C SER A 12 -6.78 19.15 5.26
N VAL A 13 -7.37 18.07 4.74
CA VAL A 13 -7.91 16.99 5.58
C VAL A 13 -6.78 16.18 6.17
N GLU A 14 -6.68 16.21 7.50
CA GLU A 14 -5.66 15.48 8.23
C GLU A 14 -5.70 13.98 7.90
N ARG A 15 -4.51 13.40 7.70
CA ARG A 15 -4.28 11.95 7.60
C ARG A 15 -4.83 11.24 6.36
N LEU A 16 -5.49 11.93 5.44
CA LEU A 16 -6.04 11.32 4.21
C LEU A 16 -5.10 11.36 3.03
N TYR A 17 -4.18 12.31 3.03
CA TYR A 17 -3.19 12.50 1.97
C TYR A 17 -1.82 12.20 2.53
N VAL A 18 -1.01 11.46 1.77
CA VAL A 18 0.43 11.39 2.05
C VAL A 18 1.09 12.55 1.33
N PRO A 19 1.69 13.53 2.05
CA PRO A 19 2.34 14.65 1.42
C PRO A 19 3.45 14.21 0.45
N GLN A 20 3.70 15.00 -0.57
CA GLN A 20 4.72 14.71 -1.57
C GLN A 20 6.11 14.53 -0.94
N TRP A 21 6.48 15.41 0.01
CA TRP A 21 7.74 15.31 0.75
C TRP A 21 7.86 14.02 1.55
N LEU A 22 6.76 13.49 2.10
CA LEU A 22 6.76 12.24 2.85
C LEU A 22 6.91 11.05 1.90
N THR A 23 6.29 11.11 0.73
CA THR A 23 6.49 10.10 -0.33
C THR A 23 7.95 10.07 -0.78
N GLU A 24 8.56 11.23 -1.01
CA GLU A 24 9.99 11.34 -1.36
C GLU A 24 10.87 10.83 -0.24
N GLN A 25 10.54 11.11 1.04
CA GLN A 25 11.27 10.59 2.18
C GLN A 25 11.19 9.06 2.28
N ILE A 26 10.03 8.45 2.00
CA ILE A 26 9.89 6.98 1.91
C ILE A 26 10.81 6.44 0.82
N GLN A 27 10.83 7.07 -0.36
CA GLN A 27 11.67 6.64 -1.48
C GLN A 27 13.15 6.72 -1.13
N VAL A 28 13.63 7.84 -0.57
CA VAL A 28 15.02 8.00 -0.15
C VAL A 28 15.40 6.95 0.90
N THR A 29 14.55 6.78 1.92
CA THR A 29 14.78 5.79 2.99
C THR A 29 14.82 4.36 2.42
N ASN A 30 14.01 4.04 1.41
CA ASN A 30 14.09 2.75 0.72
C ASN A 30 15.47 2.51 0.11
N PHE A 31 16.07 3.51 -0.55
CA PHE A 31 17.43 3.39 -1.08
C PHE A 31 18.46 3.22 0.04
N ASP A 32 18.42 4.09 1.05
CA ASP A 32 19.42 4.11 2.12
C ASP A 32 19.41 2.80 2.93
N LEU A 33 18.23 2.27 3.27
CA LEU A 33 18.11 1.03 4.03
C LEU A 33 18.53 -0.19 3.20
N VAL A 34 18.28 -0.21 1.88
CA VAL A 34 18.75 -1.28 1.00
C VAL A 34 20.27 -1.27 0.86
N ASP A 35 20.87 -0.09 0.70
CA ASP A 35 22.32 0.01 0.65
C ASP A 35 22.98 -0.34 1.99
N GLN A 36 22.36 0.03 3.11
CA GLN A 36 22.81 -0.38 4.44
C GLN A 36 22.75 -1.89 4.63
N MET A 37 21.65 -2.56 4.27
CA MET A 37 21.57 -4.03 4.33
C MET A 37 22.67 -4.67 3.51
N LYS A 38 22.93 -4.15 2.31
CA LYS A 38 23.98 -4.66 1.44
C LYS A 38 25.37 -4.50 2.07
N TRP A 39 25.65 -3.34 2.67
CA TRP A 39 26.92 -3.10 3.35
C TRP A 39 27.12 -4.04 4.54
N MET A 40 26.11 -4.19 5.40
CA MET A 40 26.17 -5.09 6.56
C MET A 40 26.35 -6.56 6.15
N LEU A 41 25.64 -7.03 5.11
CA LEU A 41 25.78 -8.39 4.57
C LEU A 41 27.14 -8.65 3.92
N GLN A 42 27.82 -7.60 3.44
CA GLN A 42 29.19 -7.70 2.92
C GLN A 42 30.21 -7.82 4.05
N GLN A 43 29.97 -7.15 5.18
CA GLN A 43 30.82 -7.26 6.36
C GLN A 43 30.67 -8.60 7.08
N ASP A 44 29.42 -9.06 7.31
CA ASP A 44 29.15 -10.35 7.94
C ASP A 44 27.92 -11.02 7.31
N GLY A 45 28.11 -12.22 6.78
CA GLY A 45 27.04 -12.99 6.13
C GLY A 45 25.94 -13.44 7.08
N ARG A 46 26.18 -13.49 8.41
CA ARG A 46 25.18 -13.87 9.43
C ARG A 46 24.02 -12.89 9.55
N PHE A 47 24.15 -11.69 8.99
CA PHE A 47 23.05 -10.74 8.88
C PHE A 47 21.89 -11.23 8.00
N ASN A 48 22.09 -12.30 7.22
CA ASN A 48 21.03 -12.91 6.41
C ASN A 48 19.82 -13.33 7.25
N GLU A 49 20.04 -13.85 8.47
CA GLU A 49 18.97 -14.29 9.36
C GLU A 49 18.16 -13.12 9.93
N ILE A 50 18.78 -11.95 10.07
CA ILE A 50 18.12 -10.73 10.58
C ILE A 50 17.37 -10.03 9.45
N PHE A 51 18.06 -9.79 8.32
CA PHE A 51 17.47 -9.07 7.19
C PHE A 51 16.53 -9.93 6.34
N SER A 52 16.46 -11.24 6.56
CA SER A 52 15.62 -12.15 5.76
C SER A 52 15.94 -12.08 4.25
N VAL A 53 17.20 -11.83 3.90
CA VAL A 53 17.71 -11.79 2.53
C VAL A 53 19.19 -12.18 2.51
N GLU A 54 19.59 -12.95 1.51
CA GLU A 54 20.99 -13.34 1.34
C GLU A 54 21.82 -12.29 0.61
N ARG A 55 23.14 -12.33 0.85
CA ARG A 55 24.09 -11.45 0.14
C ARG A 55 24.00 -11.59 -1.39
N LYS A 56 23.85 -12.82 -1.90
CA LYS A 56 23.78 -13.06 -3.34
C LYS A 56 22.54 -12.41 -3.94
N GLU A 57 21.39 -12.57 -3.27
CA GLU A 57 20.11 -12.00 -3.68
C GLU A 57 20.15 -10.46 -3.69
N ILE A 58 20.67 -9.83 -2.63
CA ILE A 58 20.74 -8.36 -2.56
C ILE A 58 21.75 -7.78 -3.57
N GLU A 59 22.83 -8.51 -3.88
CA GLU A 59 23.78 -8.11 -4.93
C GLU A 59 23.16 -8.20 -6.33
N HIS A 60 22.20 -9.10 -6.56
CA HIS A 60 21.45 -9.18 -7.82
C HIS A 60 20.64 -7.91 -8.11
N LEU A 61 20.23 -7.14 -7.09
CA LEU A 61 19.51 -5.87 -7.28
C LEU A 61 20.30 -4.88 -8.18
N LYS A 62 21.63 -4.94 -8.16
CA LYS A 62 22.49 -4.09 -9.00
C LYS A 62 22.34 -4.35 -10.50
N HIS A 63 21.99 -5.57 -10.89
CA HIS A 63 21.97 -6.00 -12.28
C HIS A 63 20.72 -5.55 -13.02
N ASN A 64 19.65 -5.21 -12.30
CA ASN A 64 18.40 -4.71 -12.88
C ASN A 64 17.97 -3.38 -12.25
N GLN A 65 18.70 -2.33 -12.61
CA GLN A 65 18.46 -0.96 -12.12
C GLN A 65 17.07 -0.42 -12.48
N GLY A 66 16.50 -0.86 -13.61
CA GLY A 66 15.16 -0.46 -14.05
C GLY A 66 14.07 -0.96 -13.10
N SER A 67 14.03 -2.26 -12.85
CA SER A 67 13.08 -2.86 -11.90
C SER A 67 13.33 -2.39 -10.46
N LEU A 68 14.60 -2.24 -10.06
CA LEU A 68 14.96 -1.70 -8.73
C LEU A 68 14.37 -0.30 -8.53
N ARG A 69 14.57 0.59 -9.50
CA ARG A 69 14.06 1.96 -9.43
C ARG A 69 12.53 1.99 -9.37
N ASN A 70 11.85 1.13 -10.13
CA ASN A 70 10.39 1.05 -10.09
C ASN A 70 9.89 0.56 -8.72
N LEU A 71 10.54 -0.46 -8.15
CA LEU A 71 10.23 -1.00 -6.82
C LEU A 71 10.42 0.07 -5.71
N LEU A 72 11.59 0.71 -5.67
CA LEU A 72 11.95 1.66 -4.61
C LEU A 72 11.20 3.01 -4.72
N ARG A 73 10.64 3.34 -5.89
CA ARG A 73 9.84 4.56 -6.11
C ARG A 73 8.38 4.44 -5.67
N THR A 74 7.93 3.25 -5.28
CA THR A 74 6.57 3.10 -4.78
C THR A 74 6.39 3.87 -3.46
N PRO A 75 5.15 4.28 -3.10
CA PRO A 75 4.89 4.97 -1.82
C PRO A 75 4.97 4.02 -0.61
N PHE A 76 5.37 2.77 -0.79
CA PHE A 76 5.44 1.76 0.24
C PHE A 76 6.89 1.61 0.73
N LEU A 77 7.03 1.20 1.99
CA LEU A 77 8.32 0.81 2.53
C LEU A 77 8.67 -0.60 2.02
N MET A 78 9.85 -0.73 1.40
CA MET A 78 10.35 -1.97 0.82
C MET A 78 11.05 -2.87 1.85
N VAL A 79 11.24 -2.34 3.06
CA VAL A 79 11.59 -3.08 4.26
C VAL A 79 10.37 -3.18 5.17
N ALA A 80 10.35 -4.22 6.00
CA ALA A 80 9.40 -4.37 7.09
C ALA A 80 10.14 -4.24 8.43
N PRO A 81 9.46 -3.90 9.53
CA PRO A 81 10.10 -3.95 10.84
C PRO A 81 10.55 -5.37 11.19
N THR A 82 11.72 -5.46 11.83
CA THR A 82 12.21 -6.72 12.41
C THR A 82 11.32 -7.13 13.60
N LEU A 83 10.93 -6.16 14.42
CA LEU A 83 9.99 -6.31 15.54
C LEU A 83 8.55 -6.19 15.03
N GLN A 84 7.83 -7.31 14.98
CA GLN A 84 6.55 -7.42 14.25
C GLN A 84 5.32 -7.33 15.15
N THR A 85 5.46 -7.62 16.44
CA THR A 85 4.35 -7.64 17.41
C THR A 85 4.43 -6.45 18.37
N VAL A 86 3.31 -6.11 19.01
CA VAL A 86 3.27 -5.04 20.02
C VAL A 86 4.17 -5.41 21.20
N GLU A 87 4.17 -6.67 21.58
CA GLU A 87 4.94 -7.26 22.67
C GLU A 87 6.44 -7.07 22.44
N ASP A 88 6.93 -7.33 21.22
CA ASP A 88 8.34 -7.12 20.86
C ASP A 88 8.80 -5.68 21.13
N TRP A 89 7.95 -4.70 20.82
CA TRP A 89 8.26 -3.29 21.06
C TRP A 89 8.15 -2.92 22.55
N ARG A 90 7.17 -3.48 23.28
CA ARG A 90 7.01 -3.26 24.73
C ARG A 90 8.23 -3.69 25.53
N CYS A 91 8.94 -4.74 25.12
CA CYS A 91 10.19 -5.17 25.75
C CYS A 91 11.22 -4.04 25.87
N PHE A 92 11.27 -3.15 24.88
CA PHE A 92 12.24 -2.05 24.86
C PHE A 92 11.64 -0.74 25.40
N VAL A 93 10.37 -0.48 25.11
CA VAL A 93 9.69 0.78 25.48
C VAL A 93 9.32 0.79 26.96
N ASP A 94 8.71 -0.28 27.45
CA ASP A 94 8.14 -0.39 28.80
C ASP A 94 8.92 -1.34 29.72
N GLU A 95 10.06 -1.88 29.25
CA GLU A 95 10.94 -2.80 29.99
C GLU A 95 10.25 -4.10 30.43
N THR A 96 9.29 -4.57 29.64
CA THR A 96 8.68 -5.89 29.86
C THR A 96 9.68 -7.01 29.55
N PRO A 97 9.44 -8.24 30.07
CA PRO A 97 10.25 -9.40 29.71
C PRO A 97 10.37 -9.57 28.19
N THR A 98 11.53 -10.04 27.74
CA THR A 98 11.80 -10.28 26.31
C THR A 98 10.90 -11.36 25.74
N THR A 99 10.45 -11.16 24.49
CA THR A 99 9.78 -12.21 23.73
C THR A 99 10.79 -13.20 23.18
N ILE A 100 10.34 -14.42 22.87
CA ILE A 100 11.16 -15.45 22.22
C ILE A 100 11.77 -14.92 20.91
N ALA A 101 11.00 -14.17 20.13
CA ALA A 101 11.47 -13.57 18.88
C ALA A 101 12.63 -12.59 19.09
N VAL A 102 12.54 -11.73 20.11
CA VAL A 102 13.62 -10.78 20.46
C VAL A 102 14.88 -11.52 20.93
N ASP A 103 14.73 -12.56 21.73
CA ASP A 103 15.86 -13.34 22.22
C ASP A 103 16.55 -14.14 21.10
N GLU A 104 15.79 -14.71 20.17
CA GLU A 104 16.33 -15.34 18.96
C GLU A 104 17.10 -14.34 18.09
N LEU A 105 16.55 -13.13 17.87
CA LEU A 105 17.21 -12.07 17.10
C LEU A 105 18.53 -11.64 17.76
N ARG A 106 18.54 -11.46 19.09
CA ARG A 106 19.76 -11.11 19.83
C ARG A 106 20.81 -12.21 19.76
N ARG A 107 20.40 -13.48 19.82
CA ARG A 107 21.33 -14.62 19.69
C ARG A 107 21.98 -14.69 18.31
N LYS A 108 21.25 -14.30 17.27
CA LYS A 108 21.70 -14.31 15.87
C LYS A 108 22.52 -13.06 15.49
N LEU A 109 22.52 -12.03 16.34
CA LEU A 109 23.25 -10.80 16.09
C LEU A 109 24.77 -11.05 16.09
N PRO A 110 25.46 -10.80 14.96
CA PRO A 110 26.91 -10.88 14.96
C PRO A 110 27.53 -9.73 15.78
N PRO A 111 28.74 -9.92 16.34
CA PRO A 111 29.46 -8.85 17.03
C PRO A 111 29.74 -7.69 16.06
N LEU A 112 29.41 -6.48 16.51
CA LEU A 112 29.63 -5.25 15.78
C LEU A 112 30.81 -4.47 16.38
N ASP A 113 31.60 -3.86 15.52
CA ASP A 113 32.57 -2.84 15.91
C ASP A 113 31.85 -1.50 16.22
N ALA A 114 32.59 -0.53 16.75
CA ALA A 114 32.01 0.77 17.12
C ALA A 114 31.39 1.50 15.91
N LEU A 115 31.99 1.35 14.72
CA LEU A 115 31.50 1.96 13.49
C LEU A 115 30.21 1.29 13.01
N GLY A 116 30.14 -0.04 13.02
CA GLY A 116 28.95 -0.82 12.69
C GLY A 116 27.80 -0.53 13.64
N LEU A 117 28.09 -0.43 14.95
CA LEU A 117 27.09 -0.06 15.95
C LEU A 117 26.50 1.34 15.67
N TYR A 118 27.35 2.34 15.47
CA TYR A 118 26.93 3.69 15.12
C TYR A 118 26.10 3.73 13.83
N SER A 119 26.54 2.98 12.81
CA SER A 119 25.86 2.89 11.52
C SER A 119 24.44 2.31 11.67
N VAL A 120 24.29 1.20 12.42
CA VAL A 120 22.97 0.60 12.68
C VAL A 120 22.07 1.55 13.48
N GLU A 121 22.60 2.21 14.51
CA GLU A 121 21.84 3.16 15.33
C GLU A 121 21.31 4.34 14.50
N GLN A 122 22.13 4.89 13.61
CA GLN A 122 21.74 5.99 12.72
C GLN A 122 20.61 5.57 11.75
N HIS A 123 20.71 4.38 11.14
CA HIS A 123 19.67 3.89 10.24
C HIS A 123 18.40 3.49 10.97
N ASN A 124 18.51 2.95 12.19
CA ASN A 124 17.35 2.68 13.06
C ASN A 124 16.61 3.97 13.41
N ARG A 125 17.34 5.06 13.69
CA ARG A 125 16.73 6.37 13.96
C ARG A 125 15.99 6.90 12.73
N MET A 126 16.61 6.84 11.56
CA MET A 126 15.98 7.25 10.30
C MET A 126 14.71 6.43 10.01
N PHE A 127 14.78 5.12 10.17
CA PHE A 127 13.64 4.21 10.01
C PHE A 127 12.50 4.56 10.99
N LEU A 128 12.83 4.77 12.27
CA LEU A 128 11.84 5.08 13.30
C LEU A 128 11.20 6.47 13.11
N ASP A 129 11.98 7.48 12.75
CA ASP A 129 11.47 8.82 12.45
C ASP A 129 10.51 8.77 11.24
N LEU A 130 10.82 7.97 10.20
CA LEU A 130 9.92 7.75 9.07
C LEU A 130 8.64 6.99 9.47
N VAL A 131 8.77 5.87 10.18
CA VAL A 131 7.63 5.07 10.68
C VAL A 131 6.68 5.95 11.48
N THR A 132 7.23 6.75 12.41
CA THR A 132 6.45 7.68 13.23
C THR A 132 5.74 8.72 12.37
N SER A 133 6.43 9.30 11.38
CA SER A 133 5.84 10.29 10.48
C SER A 133 4.67 9.69 9.68
N VAL A 134 4.84 8.51 9.09
CA VAL A 134 3.79 7.83 8.31
C VAL A 134 2.58 7.47 9.17
N ILE A 135 2.78 6.99 10.41
CA ILE A 135 1.71 6.64 11.35
C ILE A 135 0.82 7.84 11.67
N HIS A 136 1.42 9.00 11.91
CA HIS A 136 0.69 10.21 12.28
C HIS A 136 0.08 10.91 11.07
N MET A 137 0.66 10.76 9.87
CA MET A 137 0.23 11.47 8.66
C MET A 137 -0.67 10.66 7.73
N SER A 138 -0.90 9.35 7.97
CA SER A 138 -1.71 8.53 7.07
C SER A 138 -2.61 7.54 7.82
N VAL A 139 -3.88 7.47 7.42
CA VAL A 139 -4.79 6.37 7.82
C VAL A 139 -4.40 5.03 7.18
N LEU A 140 -3.63 5.05 6.09
CA LEU A 140 -3.08 3.87 5.41
C LEU A 140 -1.67 3.51 5.87
N CYS A 141 -1.23 4.03 7.03
CA CYS A 141 0.11 3.78 7.56
C CYS A 141 0.48 2.29 7.64
N ALA A 142 -0.44 1.43 8.08
CA ALA A 142 -0.14 0.02 8.29
C ALA A 142 0.19 -0.73 6.97
N PRO A 143 -0.62 -0.61 5.89
CA PRO A 143 -0.23 -1.06 4.55
C PRO A 143 1.10 -0.50 4.03
N LEU A 144 1.31 0.81 4.19
CA LEU A 144 2.49 1.52 3.69
C LEU A 144 3.78 1.01 4.35
N LEU A 145 3.74 0.78 5.66
CA LEU A 145 4.88 0.31 6.46
C LEU A 145 5.03 -1.22 6.49
N GLY A 146 4.02 -1.97 6.03
CA GLY A 146 4.03 -3.44 6.10
C GLY A 146 3.88 -3.99 7.51
N ILE A 147 3.06 -3.34 8.35
CA ILE A 147 2.80 -3.72 9.75
C ILE A 147 1.32 -4.05 9.99
N THR A 148 1.03 -4.70 11.12
CA THR A 148 -0.35 -4.95 11.54
C THR A 148 -1.04 -3.64 11.96
N SER A 149 -2.37 -3.60 11.87
CA SER A 149 -3.16 -2.46 12.34
C SER A 149 -2.99 -2.22 13.85
N GLU A 150 -2.83 -3.30 14.61
CA GLU A 150 -2.58 -3.27 16.06
C GLU A 150 -1.24 -2.63 16.39
N LEU A 151 -0.17 -3.04 15.69
CA LEU A 151 1.15 -2.45 15.89
C LEU A 151 1.16 -0.96 15.50
N ALA A 152 0.51 -0.60 14.39
CA ALA A 152 0.37 0.81 13.99
C ALA A 152 -0.37 1.64 15.05
N GLN A 153 -1.41 1.07 15.68
CA GLN A 153 -2.16 1.74 16.75
C GLN A 153 -1.32 1.89 18.02
N TYR A 154 -0.58 0.85 18.41
CA TYR A 154 0.32 0.91 19.55
C TYR A 154 1.41 1.96 19.34
N LEU A 155 2.13 1.94 18.22
CA LEU A 155 3.20 2.90 17.92
C LEU A 155 2.68 4.35 17.86
N ALA A 156 1.44 4.57 17.41
CA ALA A 156 0.78 5.88 17.47
C ALA A 156 0.52 6.35 18.91
N SER A 157 0.31 5.42 19.86
CA SER A 157 0.03 5.76 21.26
C SER A 157 1.29 6.06 22.07
N VAL A 158 2.46 5.61 21.61
CA VAL A 158 3.72 5.78 22.34
C VAL A 158 4.33 7.15 22.01
N PRO A 159 4.68 7.97 23.02
CA PRO A 159 5.37 9.23 22.79
C PRO A 159 6.71 9.04 22.07
N ALA A 160 7.02 9.91 21.10
CA ALA A 160 8.24 9.80 20.28
C ALA A 160 9.54 9.73 21.10
N TYR A 161 9.62 10.42 22.25
CA TYR A 161 10.81 10.36 23.11
C TYR A 161 11.02 8.97 23.72
N LYS A 162 9.94 8.24 24.07
CA LYS A 162 10.05 6.87 24.60
C LYS A 162 10.57 5.92 23.54
N LEU A 163 10.08 6.05 22.30
CA LEU A 163 10.59 5.27 21.17
C LEU A 163 12.08 5.54 20.93
N ARG A 164 12.53 6.80 21.07
CA ARG A 164 13.96 7.16 20.97
C ARG A 164 14.80 6.58 22.11
N LEU A 165 14.30 6.60 23.34
CA LEU A 165 14.99 5.95 24.46
C LEU A 165 15.09 4.44 24.28
N ALA A 166 14.07 3.81 23.69
CA ALA A 166 14.06 2.39 23.38
C ALA A 166 15.16 2.00 22.38
N LEU A 167 15.52 2.87 21.42
CA LEU A 167 16.61 2.61 20.47
C LEU A 167 17.95 2.33 21.16
N GLY A 168 18.28 3.08 22.21
CA GLY A 168 19.53 2.86 22.97
C GLY A 168 19.59 1.49 23.66
N LYS A 169 18.42 0.88 23.96
CA LYS A 169 18.33 -0.45 24.59
C LYS A 169 18.45 -1.59 23.57
N MET A 170 18.29 -1.31 22.28
CA MET A 170 18.30 -2.32 21.21
C MET A 170 19.72 -2.73 20.78
N ARG A 171 20.76 -1.98 21.18
CA ARG A 171 22.20 -2.32 21.09
C ARG A 171 22.59 -3.06 19.80
N GLY A 172 22.54 -2.36 18.66
CA GLY A 172 23.01 -2.89 17.37
C GLY A 172 22.04 -3.82 16.65
N LEU A 173 20.87 -4.11 17.21
CA LEU A 173 19.80 -4.81 16.49
C LEU A 173 19.22 -3.90 15.39
N ALA A 174 19.28 -4.34 14.13
CA ALA A 174 18.64 -3.62 13.04
C ALA A 174 17.10 -3.76 13.09
N LEU A 175 16.39 -2.63 13.02
CA LEU A 175 14.93 -2.58 13.15
C LEU A 175 14.17 -2.80 11.85
N PHE A 176 14.89 -2.98 10.75
CA PHE A 176 14.34 -3.21 9.44
C PHE A 176 14.90 -4.52 8.87
N ARG A 177 14.09 -5.17 8.06
CA ARG A 177 14.44 -6.37 7.30
C ARG A 177 13.81 -6.30 5.91
N TRP A 178 14.37 -7.05 4.97
CA TRP A 178 13.82 -7.15 3.63
C TRP A 178 12.39 -7.71 3.66
N ARG A 179 11.49 -7.03 2.95
CA ARG A 179 10.06 -7.37 2.96
C ARG A 179 9.73 -8.56 2.04
N PHE A 180 10.44 -8.72 0.93
CA PHE A 180 10.09 -9.65 -0.14
C PHE A 180 10.88 -10.96 -0.02
N ASN A 181 10.38 -11.89 0.79
CA ASN A 181 11.02 -13.18 1.06
C ASN A 181 10.51 -14.33 0.16
N SER A 182 9.67 -14.04 -0.84
CA SER A 182 9.17 -15.06 -1.76
C SER A 182 10.24 -15.39 -2.81
N PRO A 183 10.60 -16.67 -3.05
CA PRO A 183 11.50 -17.03 -4.14
C PRO A 183 11.02 -16.53 -5.50
N THR A 184 9.69 -16.44 -5.71
CA THR A 184 9.11 -15.94 -6.96
C THR A 184 9.49 -14.49 -7.26
N PHE A 185 9.67 -13.66 -6.22
CA PHE A 185 10.09 -12.28 -6.38
C PHE A 185 11.46 -12.20 -7.07
N TRP A 186 12.44 -13.00 -6.65
CA TRP A 186 13.78 -12.98 -7.23
C TRP A 186 13.79 -13.47 -8.68
N TYR A 187 12.99 -14.47 -9.02
CA TYR A 187 12.83 -14.91 -10.42
C TYR A 187 12.20 -13.82 -11.30
N GLU A 188 11.15 -13.15 -10.82
CA GLU A 188 10.47 -12.07 -11.54
C GLU A 188 11.37 -10.84 -11.70
N PHE A 189 12.15 -10.52 -10.67
CA PHE A 189 13.10 -9.41 -10.67
C PHE A 189 14.26 -9.67 -11.65
N THR A 190 14.86 -10.86 -11.60
CA THR A 190 15.98 -11.24 -12.49
C THR A 190 15.56 -11.35 -13.96
N ALA A 191 14.33 -11.80 -14.23
CA ALA A 191 13.76 -11.86 -15.57
C ALA A 191 13.36 -10.48 -16.15
N ASN A 192 13.55 -9.38 -15.40
CA ASN A 192 13.08 -8.03 -15.74
C ASN A 192 11.58 -7.98 -16.06
N ALA A 193 10.80 -8.81 -15.37
CA ALA A 193 9.36 -8.98 -15.57
C ALA A 193 8.53 -8.29 -14.48
N LEU A 194 9.17 -7.51 -13.59
CA LEU A 194 8.53 -6.87 -12.45
C LEU A 194 7.71 -5.64 -12.89
N THR A 195 6.44 -5.88 -13.22
CA THR A 195 5.43 -4.85 -13.52
C THR A 195 4.91 -4.17 -12.26
N ASP A 196 4.26 -3.00 -12.38
CA ASP A 196 3.60 -2.32 -11.26
C ASP A 196 2.55 -3.24 -10.60
N GLU A 197 1.85 -4.04 -11.42
CA GLU A 197 0.94 -5.08 -10.95
C GLU A 197 1.63 -6.17 -10.13
N MET A 198 2.81 -6.63 -10.57
CA MET A 198 3.55 -7.63 -9.82
C MET A 198 4.07 -7.04 -8.50
N ILE A 199 4.57 -5.80 -8.51
CA ILE A 199 4.97 -5.09 -7.29
C ILE A 199 3.80 -5.00 -6.31
N ALA A 200 2.62 -4.59 -6.79
CA ALA A 200 1.42 -4.52 -5.96
C ALA A 200 1.03 -5.89 -5.38
N HIS A 201 1.14 -6.97 -6.16
CA HIS A 201 0.94 -8.33 -5.65
C HIS A 201 1.93 -8.67 -4.54
N GLN A 202 3.21 -8.44 -4.75
CA GLN A 202 4.28 -8.76 -3.80
C GLN A 202 4.12 -7.97 -2.48
N ILE A 203 3.71 -6.70 -2.57
CA ILE A 203 3.40 -5.85 -1.40
C ILE A 203 2.21 -6.42 -0.60
N MET A 204 1.14 -6.87 -1.27
CA MET A 204 -0.01 -7.49 -0.61
C MET A 204 0.30 -8.88 -0.04
N SER A 205 1.11 -9.68 -0.76
CA SER A 205 1.50 -11.02 -0.34
C SER A 205 2.28 -10.97 0.98
N THR A 206 3.22 -10.04 1.07
CA THR A 206 4.10 -9.82 2.24
C THR A 206 3.45 -8.98 3.33
N SER A 207 2.32 -8.33 3.05
CA SER A 207 1.58 -7.56 4.06
C SER A 207 1.02 -8.50 5.13
N PRO A 208 1.18 -8.18 6.42
CA PRO A 208 0.52 -8.93 7.50
C PRO A 208 -0.99 -8.67 7.53
N ILE A 209 -1.47 -7.59 6.89
CA ILE A 209 -2.89 -7.27 6.78
C ILE A 209 -3.49 -8.05 5.61
N LYS A 210 -4.36 -9.03 5.90
CA LYS A 210 -5.10 -9.78 4.88
C LYS A 210 -6.50 -9.24 4.70
N THR A 211 -6.89 -8.93 3.46
CA THR A 211 -8.18 -8.28 3.10
C THR A 211 -9.42 -9.02 3.60
N GLY A 212 -9.33 -10.34 3.82
CA GLY A 212 -10.44 -11.18 4.26
C GLY A 212 -10.64 -11.20 5.77
N GLU A 213 -9.61 -10.85 6.54
CA GLU A 213 -9.66 -10.72 8.01
C GLU A 213 -10.17 -9.34 8.44
N LEU A 214 -10.06 -8.35 7.55
CA LEU A 214 -10.57 -7.01 7.77
C LEU A 214 -12.10 -6.96 7.76
N SER A 215 -12.66 -6.04 8.54
CA SER A 215 -14.11 -5.82 8.63
C SER A 215 -14.76 -5.63 7.25
N ARG A 216 -15.93 -6.25 7.07
CA ARG A 216 -16.77 -6.07 5.88
C ARG A 216 -17.57 -4.76 5.93
N ASN A 217 -17.58 -4.06 7.06
CA ASN A 217 -18.22 -2.75 7.16
C ASN A 217 -17.55 -1.79 6.17
N ALA A 218 -18.33 -1.14 5.32
CA ALA A 218 -17.82 -0.16 4.38
C ALA A 218 -17.85 1.28 4.93
N GLY A 219 -18.18 1.51 6.21
CA GLY A 219 -18.07 2.84 6.82
C GLY A 219 -19.06 3.87 6.28
N TRP A 220 -20.13 3.41 5.61
CA TRP A 220 -21.16 4.28 5.00
C TRP A 220 -22.35 4.58 5.94
N GLY A 221 -22.44 3.94 7.10
CA GLY A 221 -23.57 4.08 8.03
C GLY A 221 -23.63 5.43 8.75
N GLU A 222 -22.49 6.09 8.95
CA GLU A 222 -22.38 7.31 9.76
C GLU A 222 -21.98 8.54 8.92
N LEU A 223 -22.75 8.80 7.85
CA LEU A 223 -22.52 9.95 6.95
C LEU A 223 -23.23 11.25 7.39
N ARG A 224 -23.65 11.38 8.66
CA ARG A 224 -24.22 12.64 9.19
C ARG A 224 -23.12 13.64 9.51
N LEU A 225 -22.42 14.07 8.47
CA LEU A 225 -21.35 15.04 8.57
C LEU A 225 -21.91 16.48 8.42
N PRO A 226 -21.29 17.48 9.07
CA PRO A 226 -21.56 18.88 8.79
C PRO A 226 -21.39 19.20 7.31
N ARG A 227 -22.15 20.16 6.80
CA ARG A 227 -22.12 20.55 5.38
C ARG A 227 -20.72 20.91 4.90
N GLU A 228 -19.93 21.61 5.71
CA GLU A 228 -18.55 21.98 5.39
C GLU A 228 -17.66 20.76 5.12
N LYS A 229 -17.78 19.71 5.96
CA LYS A 229 -17.05 18.45 5.76
C LYS A 229 -17.52 17.72 4.51
N ASN A 230 -18.82 17.71 4.24
CA ASN A 230 -19.38 17.14 3.01
C ASN A 230 -18.83 17.85 1.76
N GLU A 231 -18.78 19.18 1.78
CA GLU A 231 -18.21 19.96 0.68
C GLU A 231 -16.71 19.71 0.51
N LEU A 232 -15.97 19.59 1.61
CA LEU A 232 -14.54 19.29 1.61
C LEU A 232 -14.26 17.90 1.04
N TYR A 233 -14.98 16.87 1.51
CA TYR A 233 -14.83 15.49 1.03
C TYR A 233 -15.29 15.33 -0.42
N ALA A 234 -16.36 16.01 -0.82
CA ALA A 234 -16.76 16.06 -2.23
C ALA A 234 -15.64 16.63 -3.10
N SER A 235 -15.01 17.73 -2.68
CA SER A 235 -13.91 18.37 -3.40
C SER A 235 -12.68 17.46 -3.49
N ALA A 236 -12.32 16.81 -2.37
CA ALA A 236 -11.24 15.84 -2.27
C ALA A 236 -11.45 14.62 -3.19
N MET A 237 -12.66 14.05 -3.19
CA MET A 237 -13.00 12.94 -4.10
C MET A 237 -12.98 13.40 -5.56
N MET A 238 -13.54 14.58 -5.87
CA MET A 238 -13.52 15.13 -7.22
C MET A 238 -12.09 15.37 -7.72
N ALA A 239 -11.15 15.76 -6.86
CA ALA A 239 -9.73 15.89 -7.22
C ALA A 239 -9.10 14.56 -7.70
N HIS A 240 -9.59 13.42 -7.22
CA HIS A 240 -9.21 12.09 -7.74
C HIS A 240 -10.06 11.62 -8.94
N GLY A 241 -10.79 12.52 -9.59
CA GLY A 241 -11.58 12.22 -10.78
C GLY A 241 -12.97 11.64 -10.50
N TYR A 242 -13.47 11.74 -9.27
CA TYR A 242 -14.85 11.38 -8.95
C TYR A 242 -15.82 12.35 -9.63
N ARG A 243 -16.87 11.84 -10.29
CA ARG A 243 -17.82 12.69 -11.03
C ARG A 243 -18.59 13.63 -10.10
N ALA A 244 -18.84 14.85 -10.58
CA ALA A 244 -19.62 15.85 -9.85
C ALA A 244 -21.05 15.38 -9.52
N SER A 245 -21.68 14.62 -10.41
CA SER A 245 -23.01 14.03 -10.17
C SER A 245 -22.99 13.00 -9.04
N SER A 246 -21.96 12.17 -9.01
CA SER A 246 -21.78 11.14 -7.99
C SER A 246 -21.49 11.78 -6.63
N ALA A 247 -20.60 12.79 -6.60
CA ALA A 247 -20.31 13.58 -5.39
C ALA A 247 -21.56 14.28 -4.85
N SER A 248 -22.31 14.96 -5.72
CA SER A 248 -23.56 15.64 -5.39
C SER A 248 -24.57 14.68 -4.78
N THR A 249 -24.72 13.47 -5.35
CA THR A 249 -25.63 12.44 -4.84
C THR A 249 -25.18 11.90 -3.48
N LEU A 250 -23.89 11.56 -3.36
CA LEU A 250 -23.33 10.95 -2.16
C LEU A 250 -23.43 11.88 -0.94
N PHE A 251 -23.12 13.16 -1.14
CA PHE A 251 -23.06 14.15 -0.06
C PHE A 251 -24.31 15.05 0.04
N ARG A 252 -25.33 14.82 -0.80
CA ARG A 252 -26.56 15.63 -0.89
C ARG A 252 -26.28 17.12 -1.12
N LEU A 253 -25.35 17.41 -2.03
CA LEU A 253 -24.93 18.77 -2.38
C LEU A 253 -25.53 19.22 -3.72
N ASN A 254 -25.57 20.53 -3.98
CA ASN A 254 -26.06 21.08 -5.24
C ASN A 254 -25.18 20.63 -6.42
N GLN A 255 -25.79 19.96 -7.41
CA GLN A 255 -25.09 19.42 -8.57
C GLN A 255 -24.39 20.49 -9.43
N ASN A 256 -25.01 21.66 -9.61
CA ASN A 256 -24.42 22.75 -10.40
C ASN A 256 -23.17 23.31 -9.72
N ALA A 257 -23.23 23.49 -8.40
CA ALA A 257 -22.07 23.91 -7.60
C ALA A 257 -20.92 22.89 -7.68
N MET A 258 -21.22 21.59 -7.63
CA MET A 258 -20.21 20.55 -7.77
C MET A 258 -19.59 20.49 -9.18
N ARG A 259 -20.37 20.75 -10.24
CA ARG A 259 -19.84 20.83 -11.62
C ARG A 259 -18.90 22.01 -11.80
N GLN A 260 -19.26 23.17 -11.26
CA GLN A 260 -18.39 24.35 -11.28
C GLN A 260 -17.09 24.06 -10.51
N ARG A 261 -17.18 23.47 -9.32
CA ARG A 261 -16.00 23.11 -8.53
C ARG A 261 -15.13 22.07 -9.24
N PHE A 262 -15.71 21.08 -9.91
CA PHE A 262 -14.94 20.13 -10.72
C PHE A 262 -14.17 20.83 -11.84
N PHE A 263 -14.80 21.80 -12.51
CA PHE A 263 -14.14 22.61 -13.54
C PHE A 263 -13.01 23.47 -12.97
N GLU A 264 -13.17 24.05 -11.77
CA GLU A 264 -12.11 24.80 -11.09
C GLU A 264 -10.88 23.93 -10.76
N ILE A 265 -11.12 22.67 -10.36
CA ILE A 265 -10.06 21.70 -10.01
C ILE A 265 -9.33 21.20 -11.27
N HIS A 266 -10.06 20.72 -12.29
CA HIS A 266 -9.47 20.02 -13.44
C HIS A 266 -9.32 20.87 -14.70
N GLY A 267 -9.95 22.04 -14.77
CA GLY A 267 -10.02 22.87 -15.98
C GLY A 267 -10.93 22.31 -17.07
N VAL A 268 -11.62 21.20 -16.82
CA VAL A 268 -12.52 20.53 -17.77
C VAL A 268 -13.86 20.21 -17.12
N SER A 269 -14.91 20.08 -17.94
CA SER A 269 -16.24 19.70 -17.44
C SER A 269 -16.25 18.27 -16.89
N SER A 270 -17.01 18.06 -15.81
CA SER A 270 -17.22 16.71 -15.26
C SER A 270 -17.82 15.78 -16.32
N PRO A 271 -17.32 14.54 -16.46
CA PRO A 271 -17.90 13.55 -17.36
C PRO A 271 -19.40 13.37 -17.11
N CYS A 272 -20.19 13.34 -18.19
CA CYS A 272 -21.61 13.05 -18.18
C CYS A 272 -21.87 11.58 -18.56
N GLY A 273 -23.05 11.06 -18.19
CA GLY A 273 -23.48 9.70 -18.52
C GLY A 273 -23.49 8.73 -17.34
N ASN A 274 -23.84 7.48 -17.63
CA ASN A 274 -24.09 6.46 -16.61
C ASN A 274 -22.80 6.02 -15.90
N VAL A 275 -22.92 5.72 -14.61
CA VAL A 275 -21.82 5.22 -13.78
C VAL A 275 -21.61 3.73 -14.08
N PRO A 276 -20.36 3.24 -14.17
CA PRO A 276 -20.12 1.81 -14.39
C PRO A 276 -20.56 0.99 -13.16
N THR A 277 -21.57 0.12 -13.34
CA THR A 277 -22.16 -0.72 -12.28
C THR A 277 -21.86 -2.22 -12.40
N SER A 278 -21.19 -2.64 -13.49
CA SER A 278 -20.93 -4.06 -13.71
C SER A 278 -19.91 -4.63 -12.72
N LEU A 279 -20.35 -5.57 -11.89
CA LEU A 279 -19.49 -6.32 -10.96
C LEU A 279 -18.58 -7.31 -11.66
N THR A 280 -19.03 -7.88 -12.79
CA THR A 280 -18.26 -8.89 -13.52
C THR A 280 -16.96 -8.33 -14.05
N TRP A 281 -16.92 -7.03 -14.37
CA TRP A 281 -15.72 -6.38 -14.87
C TRP A 281 -14.53 -6.51 -13.90
N PHE A 282 -14.76 -6.48 -12.59
CA PHE A 282 -13.67 -6.57 -11.59
C PHE A 282 -12.96 -7.92 -11.61
N VAL A 283 -13.61 -8.98 -12.11
CA VAL A 283 -13.08 -10.34 -12.13
C VAL A 283 -12.87 -10.89 -13.55
N GLU A 284 -13.20 -10.09 -14.57
CA GLU A 284 -13.15 -10.45 -15.99
C GLU A 284 -11.73 -10.67 -16.51
N THR A 285 -10.80 -9.78 -16.16
CA THR A 285 -9.38 -9.91 -16.53
C THR A 285 -8.50 -10.06 -15.29
N PRO A 286 -7.34 -10.74 -15.41
CA PRO A 286 -6.38 -10.89 -14.31
C PRO A 286 -5.91 -9.53 -13.72
N HIS A 287 -5.72 -8.53 -14.59
CA HIS A 287 -5.33 -7.17 -14.18
C HIS A 287 -6.48 -6.46 -13.44
N ASN A 288 -7.71 -6.51 -13.96
CA ASN A 288 -8.87 -5.92 -13.28
C ASN A 288 -9.01 -6.49 -11.87
N ARG A 289 -8.83 -7.81 -11.74
CA ARG A 289 -8.93 -8.53 -10.47
C ARG A 289 -7.85 -8.09 -9.49
N LEU A 290 -6.61 -7.93 -9.93
CA LEU A 290 -5.56 -7.40 -9.10
C LEU A 290 -5.89 -5.98 -8.64
N HIS A 291 -6.25 -5.07 -9.54
CA HIS A 291 -6.57 -3.69 -9.17
C HIS A 291 -7.76 -3.63 -8.20
N ALA A 292 -8.81 -4.43 -8.41
CA ALA A 292 -9.95 -4.52 -7.50
C ALA A 292 -9.53 -5.01 -6.11
N THR A 293 -8.61 -5.98 -6.08
CA THR A 293 -8.07 -6.53 -4.84
C THR A 293 -7.25 -5.50 -4.09
N VAL A 294 -6.30 -4.82 -4.75
CA VAL A 294 -5.48 -3.75 -4.15
C VAL A 294 -6.37 -2.63 -3.62
N TYR A 295 -7.36 -2.21 -4.41
CA TYR A 295 -8.27 -1.14 -4.02
C TYR A 295 -9.10 -1.54 -2.78
N THR A 296 -9.63 -2.76 -2.76
CA THR A 296 -10.40 -3.27 -1.61
C THR A 296 -9.52 -3.42 -0.37
N TRP A 297 -8.28 -3.90 -0.54
CA TRP A 297 -7.30 -4.04 0.53
C TRP A 297 -6.98 -2.71 1.19
N LEU A 298 -6.62 -1.70 0.40
CA LEU A 298 -6.36 -0.34 0.90
C LEU A 298 -7.59 0.23 1.59
N TYR A 299 -8.76 0.17 0.94
CA TYR A 299 -10.00 0.69 1.50
C TYR A 299 -10.33 0.09 2.87
N ARG A 300 -10.35 -1.24 2.98
CA ARG A 300 -10.64 -1.92 4.24
C ARG A 300 -9.57 -1.64 5.30
N SER A 301 -8.31 -1.43 4.90
CA SER A 301 -7.23 -1.08 5.83
C SER A 301 -7.44 0.32 6.42
N ALA A 302 -7.91 1.28 5.63
CA ALA A 302 -8.28 2.61 6.12
C ALA A 302 -9.46 2.54 7.09
N ILE A 303 -10.52 1.78 6.77
CA ILE A 303 -11.67 1.56 7.67
C ILE A 303 -11.22 0.95 9.00
N ALA A 304 -10.32 -0.04 8.97
CA ALA A 304 -9.77 -0.66 10.17
C ALA A 304 -8.95 0.31 11.04
N ARG A 305 -8.49 1.44 10.48
CA ARG A 305 -7.84 2.54 11.20
C ARG A 305 -8.79 3.65 11.62
N GLY A 306 -10.10 3.41 11.53
CA GLY A 306 -11.16 4.30 12.01
C GLY A 306 -11.61 5.36 11.00
N ALA A 307 -11.20 5.27 9.73
CA ALA A 307 -11.71 6.15 8.69
C ALA A 307 -13.19 5.85 8.39
N ASN A 308 -13.98 6.88 8.08
CA ASN A 308 -15.30 6.68 7.48
C ASN A 308 -15.20 6.37 5.97
N GLY A 309 -16.32 6.02 5.33
CA GLY A 309 -16.34 5.62 3.92
C GLY A 309 -15.68 6.64 2.97
N PRO A 310 -16.06 7.93 3.00
CA PRO A 310 -15.42 8.99 2.23
C PRO A 310 -13.92 9.13 2.49
N GLU A 311 -13.51 9.16 3.76
CA GLU A 311 -12.11 9.27 4.16
C GLU A 311 -11.28 8.10 3.61
N ALA A 312 -11.79 6.87 3.76
CA ALA A 312 -11.15 5.67 3.25
C ALA A 312 -11.06 5.68 1.71
N LEU A 313 -12.07 6.18 1.00
CA LEU A 313 -12.00 6.35 -0.45
C LEU A 313 -10.95 7.36 -0.86
N ILE A 314 -10.89 8.53 -0.22
CA ILE A 314 -9.92 9.57 -0.54
C ILE A 314 -8.50 9.02 -0.36
N ALA A 315 -8.20 8.46 0.81
CA ALA A 315 -6.89 7.87 1.10
C ALA A 315 -6.54 6.72 0.14
N THR A 316 -7.52 5.88 -0.19
CA THR A 316 -7.31 4.77 -1.14
C THR A 316 -6.98 5.29 -2.55
N ASN A 317 -7.71 6.28 -3.07
CA ASN A 317 -7.44 6.83 -4.40
C ASN A 317 -6.08 7.54 -4.47
N ASP A 318 -5.68 8.20 -3.39
CA ASP A 318 -4.37 8.86 -3.26
C ASP A 318 -3.22 7.83 -3.40
N ILE A 319 -3.21 6.80 -2.56
CA ILE A 319 -2.17 5.76 -2.60
C ILE A 319 -2.25 4.88 -3.85
N TYR A 320 -3.45 4.50 -4.28
CA TYR A 320 -3.66 3.71 -5.49
C TYR A 320 -3.15 4.46 -6.74
N GLY A 321 -3.41 5.76 -6.83
CA GLY A 321 -2.88 6.61 -7.90
C GLY A 321 -1.35 6.63 -7.93
N ARG A 322 -0.71 6.78 -6.77
CA ARG A 322 0.76 6.78 -6.67
C ARG A 322 1.38 5.42 -6.99
N LEU A 323 0.78 4.33 -6.53
CA LEU A 323 1.27 2.96 -6.78
C LEU A 323 1.34 2.62 -8.28
N PHE A 324 0.35 3.06 -9.06
CA PHE A 324 0.27 2.78 -10.50
C PHE A 324 0.69 3.99 -11.38
N GLY A 325 1.49 4.91 -10.84
CA GLY A 325 2.07 6.02 -11.61
C GLY A 325 1.04 6.92 -12.31
N GLY A 326 -0.13 7.12 -11.69
CA GLY A 326 -1.25 7.87 -12.26
C GLY A 326 -2.07 7.12 -13.32
N LYS A 327 -1.66 5.92 -13.73
CA LYS A 327 -2.39 5.07 -14.70
C LYS A 327 -3.40 4.18 -13.98
N GLN A 328 -4.36 4.82 -13.32
CA GLN A 328 -5.41 4.13 -12.57
C GLN A 328 -6.33 3.33 -13.51
N HIS A 329 -6.38 2.00 -13.33
CA HIS A 329 -7.31 1.15 -14.08
C HIS A 329 -8.74 1.22 -13.52
N ILE A 330 -8.87 1.46 -12.21
CA ILE A 330 -10.13 1.70 -11.52
C ILE A 330 -10.26 3.20 -11.27
N SER A 331 -11.26 3.83 -11.89
CA SER A 331 -11.62 5.21 -11.59
C SER A 331 -12.22 5.34 -10.19
N ALA A 332 -12.16 6.54 -9.59
CA ALA A 332 -12.72 6.80 -8.26
C ALA A 332 -14.21 6.40 -8.15
N ASP A 333 -15.03 6.67 -9.19
CA ASP A 333 -16.43 6.22 -9.26
C ASP A 333 -16.57 4.70 -9.18
N ARG A 334 -15.75 3.99 -9.96
CA ARG A 334 -15.78 2.53 -10.01
C ARG A 334 -15.28 1.93 -8.69
N GLY A 335 -14.29 2.55 -8.04
CA GLY A 335 -13.81 2.17 -6.71
C GLY A 335 -14.85 2.39 -5.60
N CYS A 336 -15.58 3.50 -5.64
CA CYS A 336 -16.72 3.75 -4.75
C CYS A 336 -17.80 2.67 -4.93
N ASN A 337 -18.14 2.31 -6.16
CA ASN A 337 -19.07 1.21 -6.41
C ASN A 337 -18.54 -0.12 -5.87
N LEU A 338 -17.30 -0.47 -6.16
CA LEU A 338 -16.66 -1.71 -5.67
C LEU A 338 -16.79 -1.83 -4.15
N THR A 339 -16.39 -0.80 -3.40
CA THR A 339 -16.37 -0.81 -1.94
C THR A 339 -17.77 -0.88 -1.33
N ARG A 340 -18.76 -0.22 -1.95
CA ARG A 340 -20.18 -0.32 -1.55
C ARG A 340 -20.73 -1.73 -1.79
N TYR A 341 -20.49 -2.31 -2.97
CA TYR A 341 -20.96 -3.66 -3.28
C TYR A 341 -20.27 -4.72 -2.42
N MET A 342 -18.96 -4.63 -2.18
CA MET A 342 -18.23 -5.57 -1.32
C MET A 342 -18.71 -5.59 0.15
N ALA A 343 -19.55 -4.63 0.55
CA ALA A 343 -20.19 -4.61 1.87
C ALA A 343 -21.67 -4.98 1.84
N ALA A 344 -22.38 -4.69 0.75
CA ALA A 344 -23.83 -4.90 0.63
C ALA A 344 -24.22 -6.19 -0.11
N ASP A 345 -23.31 -6.78 -0.88
CA ASP A 345 -23.61 -7.79 -1.89
C ASP A 345 -22.62 -8.97 -1.78
N THR A 346 -23.12 -10.19 -1.98
CA THR A 346 -22.33 -11.42 -1.91
C THR A 346 -21.78 -11.87 -3.27
N ARG A 347 -22.11 -11.18 -4.37
CA ARG A 347 -21.66 -11.51 -5.75
C ARG A 347 -20.16 -11.39 -5.96
N LEU A 348 -19.49 -10.58 -5.14
CA LEU A 348 -18.04 -10.53 -5.05
C LEU A 348 -17.63 -10.86 -3.63
N THR A 349 -16.70 -11.78 -3.47
CA THR A 349 -16.16 -12.17 -2.16
C THR A 349 -14.64 -12.10 -2.16
N ILE A 350 -14.03 -12.32 -1.00
CA ILE A 350 -12.58 -12.40 -0.85
C ILE A 350 -12.20 -13.85 -0.55
N ALA A 351 -11.25 -14.41 -1.31
CA ALA A 351 -10.70 -15.74 -1.06
C ALA A 351 -9.16 -15.72 -1.03
N PRO A 352 -8.52 -16.50 -0.15
CA PRO A 352 -7.08 -16.69 -0.19
C PRO A 352 -6.68 -17.50 -1.43
N CYS A 353 -5.56 -17.14 -2.06
CA CYS A 353 -4.91 -17.97 -3.06
C CYS A 353 -4.41 -19.27 -2.43
N ARG A 354 -4.69 -20.43 -3.03
CA ARG A 354 -4.21 -21.73 -2.53
C ARG A 354 -2.68 -21.88 -2.52
N THR A 355 -1.97 -21.07 -3.32
CA THR A 355 -0.51 -21.17 -3.50
C THR A 355 0.25 -20.18 -2.64
N CYS A 356 -0.15 -18.89 -2.64
CA CYS A 356 0.56 -17.84 -1.91
C CYS A 356 -0.23 -17.22 -0.75
N SER A 357 -1.44 -17.75 -0.46
CA SER A 357 -2.35 -17.26 0.59
C SER A 357 -2.71 -15.78 0.50
N THR A 358 -2.41 -15.10 -0.61
CA THR A 358 -2.79 -13.70 -0.81
C THR A 358 -4.29 -13.62 -1.09
N HIS A 359 -4.99 -12.74 -0.40
CA HIS A 359 -6.43 -12.60 -0.51
C HIS A 359 -6.81 -11.79 -1.75
N TYR A 360 -7.66 -12.36 -2.61
CA TYR A 360 -8.11 -11.77 -3.86
C TYR A 360 -9.63 -11.63 -3.90
N VAL A 361 -10.10 -10.64 -4.67
CA VAL A 361 -11.50 -10.55 -5.08
C VAL A 361 -11.81 -11.70 -6.04
N VAL A 362 -12.86 -12.46 -5.72
CA VAL A 362 -13.34 -13.59 -6.51
C VAL A 362 -14.81 -13.43 -6.86
N SER A 363 -15.22 -14.06 -7.96
CA SER A 363 -16.61 -14.08 -8.39
C SER A 363 -17.41 -15.07 -7.56
N ASN A 364 -18.57 -14.65 -7.08
CA ASN A 364 -19.55 -15.49 -6.42
C ASN A 364 -20.96 -15.14 -6.92
N ASN A 365 -21.11 -15.08 -8.25
CA ASN A 365 -22.38 -14.77 -8.91
C ASN A 365 -22.99 -16.03 -9.54
N ASP A 366 -24.24 -15.94 -9.96
CA ASP A 366 -25.00 -17.07 -10.52
C ASP A 366 -24.34 -17.70 -11.76
N THR A 367 -23.53 -16.92 -12.50
CA THR A 367 -22.87 -17.39 -13.72
C THR A 367 -21.49 -18.00 -13.48
N LYS A 368 -20.81 -17.64 -12.38
CA LYS A 368 -19.47 -18.11 -12.05
C LYS A 368 -19.23 -18.03 -10.54
N ILE A 369 -19.21 -19.20 -9.91
CA ILE A 369 -18.82 -19.39 -8.51
C ILE A 369 -17.39 -19.92 -8.48
N GLU A 370 -16.47 -19.09 -7.97
CA GLU A 370 -15.09 -19.50 -7.72
C GLU A 370 -14.98 -20.05 -6.28
N MET A 371 -14.74 -21.35 -6.14
CA MET A 371 -14.62 -21.99 -4.83
C MET A 371 -13.41 -21.46 -4.05
N HIS A 372 -13.62 -21.09 -2.79
CA HIS A 372 -12.60 -20.49 -1.92
C HIS A 372 -11.32 -21.36 -1.79
N HIS A 373 -11.45 -22.69 -1.77
CA HIS A 373 -10.32 -23.60 -1.53
C HIS A 373 -9.51 -23.97 -2.79
N SER A 374 -10.02 -23.71 -3.99
CA SER A 374 -9.35 -24.08 -5.25
C SER A 374 -8.83 -22.88 -6.03
N PHE A 375 -9.04 -21.66 -5.54
CA PHE A 375 -8.66 -20.43 -6.21
C PHE A 375 -7.13 -20.26 -6.31
N ALA A 376 -6.64 -20.01 -7.53
CA ALA A 376 -5.26 -19.60 -7.81
C ALA A 376 -5.24 -18.17 -8.34
N CYS A 377 -4.42 -17.30 -7.73
CA CYS A 377 -4.39 -15.90 -8.09
C CYS A 377 -3.67 -15.63 -9.42
N PRO A 378 -3.96 -14.50 -10.09
CA PRO A 378 -3.27 -14.06 -11.31
C PRO A 378 -1.73 -14.09 -11.26
N ALA A 379 -1.13 -13.82 -10.11
CA ALA A 379 0.32 -13.85 -9.96
C ALA A 379 0.86 -15.29 -9.99
N CYS A 380 0.28 -16.19 -9.18
CA CYS A 380 0.67 -17.60 -9.15
C CYS A 380 0.38 -18.33 -10.47
N THR A 381 -0.59 -17.87 -11.25
CA THR A 381 -0.88 -18.39 -12.60
C THR A 381 -0.06 -17.70 -13.70
N GLN A 382 0.85 -16.77 -13.35
CA GLN A 382 1.72 -16.03 -14.27
C GLN A 382 0.95 -15.22 -15.33
N GLN A 383 -0.24 -14.73 -14.97
CA GLN A 383 -1.14 -13.97 -15.85
C GLN A 383 -0.99 -12.44 -15.72
N LEU A 384 -0.08 -11.96 -14.85
CA LEU A 384 0.21 -10.54 -14.64
C LEU A 384 1.43 -10.02 -15.43
N VAL A 385 2.12 -10.91 -16.15
CA VAL A 385 3.28 -10.54 -16.98
C VAL A 385 2.79 -9.71 -18.18
N GLN A 386 3.57 -8.71 -18.60
CA GLN A 386 3.22 -7.90 -19.76
C GLN A 386 2.94 -8.78 -20.97
N LYS A 387 1.76 -8.60 -21.59
CA LYS A 387 1.52 -9.09 -22.95
C LYS A 387 2.62 -8.50 -23.83
N LYS A 388 3.57 -9.32 -24.29
CA LYS A 388 4.41 -8.95 -25.44
C LYS A 388 3.45 -8.43 -26.49
N ARG A 389 3.57 -7.16 -26.86
CA ARG A 389 2.82 -6.58 -27.98
C ARG A 389 3.03 -7.54 -29.14
N ALA A 390 2.01 -8.33 -29.49
CA ALA A 390 2.02 -9.06 -30.74
C ALA A 390 2.18 -7.98 -31.81
N SER A 391 3.35 -7.97 -32.45
CA SER A 391 3.68 -7.08 -33.55
C SER A 391 2.60 -7.24 -34.59
N ARG A 392 1.70 -6.26 -34.65
CA ARG A 392 0.64 -6.19 -35.64
C ARG A 392 1.25 -5.67 -36.95
N ASN A 393 2.25 -6.38 -37.48
CA ASN A 393 2.56 -6.33 -38.90
C ASN A 393 1.55 -7.24 -39.59
N ARG A 394 0.32 -6.73 -39.77
CA ARG A 394 -0.43 -7.12 -40.96
C ARG A 394 0.26 -6.39 -42.10
N VAL A 395 1.24 -7.06 -42.69
CA VAL A 395 1.67 -6.78 -44.06
C VAL A 395 0.39 -6.84 -44.89
N ILE A 396 0.02 -5.70 -45.43
CA ILE A 396 -1.01 -5.58 -46.45
C ILE A 396 -0.42 -6.31 -47.67
N HIS A 397 -0.88 -7.53 -47.93
CA HIS A 397 -0.78 -8.09 -49.27
C HIS A 397 -1.80 -7.34 -50.13
N GLY A 398 -1.31 -6.40 -50.93
CA GLY A 398 -1.96 -6.02 -52.17
C GLY A 398 -1.48 -6.99 -53.23
N ASP A 399 -2.37 -7.86 -53.68
CA ASP A 399 -2.24 -8.56 -54.95
C ASP A 399 -2.73 -7.63 -56.06
N ASP A 400 -2.06 -7.73 -57.21
CA ASP A 400 -2.35 -7.07 -58.49
C ASP A 400 -3.78 -7.34 -59.01
#